data_AF-A0A3P8KJD3-F1
#
_entry.id   AF-A0A3P8KJD3-F1
#
_cell.length_a   1.000
_cell.length_b   1.000
_cell.length_c   1.000
_cell.angle_alpha   90.00
_cell.angle_beta   90.00
_cell.angle_gamma   90.00
#
_symmetry.space_group_name_H-M   'P 1'
#
loop_
_entity.id
_entity.type
_entity.pdbx_description
1 polymer ?
#
loop_
_entity_poly.entity_id
_entity_poly.type
_entity_poly.pdbx_seq_one_letter_code
_entity_poly.pdbx_strand_id
1 'polypeptide(L)'
;MLLLAAAPEKLLGFSSFDFALFPDAPLPDSIVRLPKTGRLAGRASTLSLEGLLALEPDLVVDCGSADDTWISQARRVHARSHIPWVLITAPWPPRRSSC
;
A
#
# COMPACT_ATOMS: atom_id res chain seq x y z
N MET A 1 -5.63 2.38 3.83
CA MET A 1 -6.90 2.95 4.32
C MET A 1 -7.88 3.23 3.19
N LEU A 2 -7.45 3.77 2.04
CA LEU A 2 -8.34 3.97 0.89
C LEU A 2 -9.08 2.69 0.46
N LEU A 3 -8.33 1.61 0.19
CA LEU A 3 -8.93 0.35 -0.25
C LEU A 3 -9.82 -0.31 0.82
N LEU A 4 -9.50 -0.13 2.11
CA LEU A 4 -10.35 -0.61 3.21
C LEU A 4 -11.73 0.05 3.19
N ALA A 5 -11.82 1.33 2.82
CA ALA A 5 -13.10 2.04 2.73
C ALA A 5 -13.89 1.69 1.46
N ALA A 6 -13.20 1.41 0.35
CA ALA A 6 -13.83 1.21 -0.95
C ALA A 6 -14.20 -0.27 -1.24
N ALA A 7 -13.35 -1.21 -0.84
CA ALA A 7 -13.50 -2.64 -1.12
C ALA A 7 -12.67 -3.47 -0.10
N PRO A 8 -13.11 -3.52 1.17
CA PRO A 8 -12.40 -4.22 2.24
C PRO A 8 -12.16 -5.71 1.95
N GLU A 9 -13.07 -6.36 1.24
CA GLU A 9 -13.02 -7.77 0.88
C GLU A 9 -11.92 -8.14 -0.12
N LYS A 10 -11.34 -7.15 -0.81
CA LYS A 10 -10.26 -7.34 -1.80
C LYS A 10 -8.87 -7.12 -1.21
N LEU A 11 -8.79 -6.90 0.09
CA LEU A 11 -7.56 -6.48 0.75
C LEU A 11 -6.79 -7.69 1.27
N LEU A 12 -5.58 -7.92 0.76
CA LEU A 12 -4.70 -9.01 1.21
C LEU A 12 -3.91 -8.65 2.48
N GLY A 13 -3.77 -7.36 2.77
CA GLY A 13 -3.10 -6.88 3.98
C GLY A 13 -2.74 -5.40 3.96
N PHE A 14 -2.15 -4.95 5.06
CA PHE A 14 -1.85 -3.53 5.28
C PHE A 14 -0.36 -3.23 5.17
N SER A 15 -0.02 -2.16 4.44
CA SER A 15 1.38 -1.83 4.18
C SER A 15 2.15 -1.31 5.39
N SER A 16 1.49 -0.62 6.33
CA SER A 16 2.14 -0.01 7.49
C SER A 16 1.39 -0.21 8.81
N PHE A 17 0.11 -0.58 8.74
CA PHE A 17 -0.77 -0.69 9.89
C PHE A 17 -0.96 -2.16 10.28
N ASP A 18 -1.21 -2.42 11.56
CA ASP A 18 -1.49 -3.75 12.08
C ASP A 18 -2.73 -3.64 12.99
N PHE A 19 -3.84 -4.24 12.56
CA PHE A 19 -5.09 -4.23 13.33
C PHE A 19 -5.08 -5.22 14.48
N ALA A 20 -4.15 -6.18 14.52
CA ALA A 20 -4.01 -7.07 15.66
C ALA A 20 -3.64 -6.31 16.95
N LEU A 21 -3.07 -5.10 16.82
CA LEU A 21 -2.78 -4.20 17.93
C LEU A 21 -4.02 -3.47 18.46
N PHE A 22 -5.18 -3.58 17.79
CA PHE A 22 -6.43 -2.89 18.12
C PHE A 22 -7.60 -3.90 18.13
N PRO A 23 -7.62 -4.85 19.10
CA PRO A 23 -8.64 -5.90 19.15
C PRO A 23 -10.06 -5.37 19.36
N ASP A 24 -10.21 -4.19 19.97
CA ASP A 24 -11.51 -3.54 20.22
C ASP A 24 -11.97 -2.64 19.06
N ALA A 25 -11.27 -2.65 17.92
CA ALA A 25 -11.68 -1.87 16.76
C ALA A 25 -13.06 -2.34 16.26
N PRO A 26 -13.99 -1.42 15.91
CA PRO A 26 -15.32 -1.77 15.40
C PRO A 26 -15.23 -2.20 13.92
N LEU A 27 -14.44 -3.22 13.63
CA LEU A 27 -14.20 -3.78 12.30
C LEU A 27 -14.53 -5.26 12.30
N PRO A 28 -14.95 -5.83 11.15
CA PRO A 28 -15.14 -7.26 11.02
C PRO A 28 -13.84 -8.04 11.29
N ASP A 29 -13.95 -9.22 11.90
CA ASP A 29 -12.82 -10.12 12.18
C ASP A 29 -11.95 -10.42 10.94
N SER A 30 -12.59 -10.53 9.77
CA SER A 30 -11.89 -10.73 8.49
C SER A 30 -10.89 -9.64 8.18
N ILE A 31 -11.12 -8.40 8.64
CA ILE A 31 -10.22 -7.26 8.46
C ILE A 31 -9.19 -7.19 9.57
N VAL A 32 -9.59 -7.45 10.81
CA VAL A 32 -8.68 -7.41 11.97
C VAL A 32 -7.57 -8.46 11.83
N ARG A 33 -7.88 -9.60 11.22
CA ARG A 33 -6.94 -10.71 10.99
C ARG A 33 -6.00 -10.52 9.79
N LEU A 34 -6.19 -9.47 8.98
CA LEU A 34 -5.33 -9.28 7.80
C LEU A 34 -3.90 -8.94 8.22
N PRO A 35 -2.89 -9.55 7.57
CA PRO A 35 -1.50 -9.37 7.95
C PRO A 35 -0.99 -7.98 7.56
N LYS A 36 0.06 -7.55 8.26
CA LYS A 36 0.89 -6.44 7.82
C LYS A 36 1.86 -6.92 6.74
N THR A 37 1.62 -6.52 5.49
CA THR A 37 2.41 -6.93 4.32
C THR A 37 3.67 -6.09 4.12
N GLY A 38 3.69 -4.85 4.61
CA GLY A 38 4.82 -3.94 4.43
C GLY A 38 4.71 -3.03 3.20
N ARG A 39 5.62 -2.07 3.09
CA ARG A 39 5.63 -1.08 1.99
C ARG A 39 6.48 -1.55 0.82
N LEU A 40 5.96 -1.41 -0.40
CA LEU A 40 6.67 -1.71 -1.65
C LEU A 40 7.62 -0.60 -2.13
N ALA A 41 7.34 0.66 -1.75
CA ALA A 41 8.07 1.82 -2.24
C ALA A 41 8.35 2.86 -1.14
N GLY A 42 9.30 3.75 -1.44
CA GLY A 42 9.74 4.82 -0.54
C GLY A 42 10.89 4.45 0.40
N ARG A 43 11.33 5.41 1.24
CA ARG A 43 12.49 5.28 2.15
C ARG A 43 12.38 4.15 3.18
N ALA A 44 11.18 3.70 3.46
CA ALA A 44 10.91 2.65 4.43
C ALA A 44 10.12 1.51 3.76
N SER A 45 10.53 1.14 2.55
CA SER A 45 10.10 -0.08 1.88
C SER A 45 10.56 -1.30 2.66
N THR A 46 9.64 -2.16 3.05
CA THR A 46 9.90 -3.36 3.85
C THR A 46 9.41 -4.63 3.16
N LEU A 47 8.65 -4.52 2.07
CA LEU A 47 8.16 -5.65 1.29
C LEU A 47 9.09 -5.87 0.09
N SER A 48 9.68 -7.07 0.01
CA SER A 48 10.48 -7.49 -1.14
C SER A 48 9.59 -7.89 -2.32
N LEU A 49 10.17 -7.97 -3.53
CA LEU A 49 9.46 -8.46 -4.70
C LEU A 49 8.98 -9.91 -4.54
N GLU A 50 9.79 -10.76 -3.92
CA GLU A 50 9.43 -12.16 -3.63
C GLU A 50 8.26 -12.24 -2.65
N GLY A 51 8.28 -11.41 -1.60
CA GLY A 51 7.15 -11.31 -0.67
C GLY A 51 5.88 -10.79 -1.33
N LEU A 52 6.00 -9.89 -2.32
CA LEU A 52 4.88 -9.46 -3.13
C LEU A 52 4.30 -10.61 -3.97
N LEU A 53 5.17 -11.37 -4.66
CA LEU A 53 4.75 -12.49 -5.50
C LEU A 53 4.10 -13.62 -4.69
N ALA A 54 4.59 -13.87 -3.47
CA ALA A 54 4.02 -14.88 -2.57
C ALA A 54 2.59 -14.55 -2.10
N LEU A 55 2.20 -13.27 -2.14
CA LEU A 55 0.84 -12.83 -1.86
C LEU A 55 -0.11 -12.99 -3.06
N GLU A 56 0.44 -13.27 -4.25
CA GLU A 56 -0.29 -13.40 -5.52
C GLU A 56 -1.32 -12.27 -5.77
N PRO A 57 -0.96 -10.97 -5.63
CA PRO A 57 -1.93 -9.91 -5.81
C PRO A 57 -2.24 -9.68 -7.29
N ASP A 58 -3.52 -9.51 -7.59
CA ASP A 58 -3.98 -9.09 -8.93
C ASP A 58 -3.71 -7.60 -9.19
N LEU A 59 -3.60 -6.77 -8.14
CA LEU A 59 -3.48 -5.33 -8.26
C LEU A 59 -2.80 -4.71 -7.02
N VAL A 60 -1.83 -3.82 -7.25
CA VAL A 60 -1.28 -2.94 -6.20
C VAL A 60 -1.94 -1.56 -6.30
N VAL A 61 -2.56 -1.11 -5.20
CA VAL A 61 -3.11 0.25 -5.06
C VAL A 61 -2.27 1.00 -4.03
N ASP A 62 -1.62 2.09 -4.45
CA ASP A 62 -0.88 2.98 -3.56
C ASP A 62 -1.44 4.40 -3.65
N CYS A 63 -1.42 5.12 -2.53
CA CYS A 63 -1.98 6.45 -2.40
C CYS A 63 -0.99 7.38 -1.70
N GLY A 64 -0.56 8.44 -2.38
CA GLY A 64 0.42 9.37 -1.83
C GLY A 64 1.11 10.25 -2.87
N SER A 65 2.36 10.61 -2.59
CA SER A 65 3.19 11.36 -3.54
C SER A 65 3.54 10.47 -4.74
N ALA A 66 3.40 11.02 -5.94
CA ALA A 66 3.75 10.35 -7.20
C ALA A 66 4.98 11.00 -7.83
N ASP A 67 6.04 11.19 -7.03
CA ASP A 67 7.32 11.72 -7.52
C ASP A 67 8.00 10.73 -8.50
N ASP A 68 8.92 11.21 -9.33
CA ASP A 68 9.61 10.39 -10.35
C ASP A 68 10.29 9.14 -9.77
N THR A 69 10.78 9.22 -8.53
CA THR A 69 11.35 8.07 -7.81
C THR A 69 10.28 6.98 -7.58
N TRP A 70 9.07 7.37 -7.18
CA TRP A 70 7.97 6.43 -6.95
C TRP A 70 7.50 5.78 -8.25
N ILE A 71 7.35 6.59 -9.30
CA ILE A 71 6.92 6.11 -10.63
C ILE A 71 7.96 5.14 -11.20
N SER A 72 9.25 5.44 -11.08
CA SER A 72 10.31 4.54 -11.57
C SER A 72 10.37 3.23 -10.78
N GLN A 73 10.15 3.26 -9.46
CA GLN A 73 10.02 2.05 -8.64
C GLN A 73 8.81 1.21 -9.05
N ALA A 74 7.64 1.85 -9.22
CA ALA A 74 6.42 1.16 -9.63
C ALA A 74 6.57 0.49 -11.00
N ARG A 75 7.17 1.19 -11.97
CA ARG A 75 7.49 0.64 -13.30
C ARG A 75 8.41 -0.57 -13.22
N ARG A 76 9.45 -0.52 -12.37
CA ARG A 76 10.38 -1.65 -12.20
C ARG A 76 9.71 -2.87 -11.57
N VAL A 77 8.81 -2.66 -10.61
CA VAL A 77 8.05 -3.76 -10.00
C VAL A 77 7.11 -4.36 -11.03
N HIS A 78 6.28 -3.55 -11.68
CA HIS A 78 5.38 -3.99 -12.76
C HIS A 78 6.12 -4.76 -13.86
N ALA A 79 7.28 -4.28 -14.32
CA ALA A 79 8.06 -4.95 -15.37
C ALA A 79 8.58 -6.34 -14.97
N ARG A 80 8.68 -6.64 -13.66
CA ARG A 80 9.19 -7.91 -13.15
C ARG A 80 8.10 -8.85 -12.66
N SER A 81 7.05 -8.31 -12.06
CA SER A 81 5.94 -9.11 -11.53
C SER A 81 4.77 -9.23 -12.51
N HIS A 82 4.68 -8.35 -13.52
CA HIS A 82 3.51 -8.16 -14.38
C HIS A 82 2.24 -7.75 -13.63
N ILE A 83 2.36 -7.34 -12.37
CA ILE A 83 1.22 -6.93 -11.53
C ILE A 83 0.95 -5.44 -11.77
N PRO A 84 -0.27 -5.07 -12.19
CA PRO A 84 -0.68 -3.67 -12.33
C PRO A 84 -0.46 -2.89 -11.03
N TRP A 85 0.08 -1.68 -11.13
CA TRP A 85 0.23 -0.77 -10.00
C TRP A 85 -0.47 0.55 -10.29
N VAL A 86 -1.56 0.80 -9.57
CA VAL A 86 -2.33 2.05 -9.63
C VAL A 86 -1.84 3.00 -8.54
N LEU A 87 -1.34 4.16 -8.97
CA LEU A 87 -0.94 5.26 -8.09
C LEU A 87 -2.05 6.30 -8.05
N ILE A 88 -2.63 6.51 -6.88
CA ILE A 88 -3.64 7.54 -6.64
C ILE A 88 -2.95 8.70 -5.93
N THR A 89 -2.81 9.82 -6.63
CA THR A 89 -2.25 11.05 -6.06
C THR A 89 -3.34 12.09 -5.91
N ALA A 90 -3.31 12.80 -4.79
CA ALA A 90 -4.11 14.00 -4.61
C ALA A 90 -3.15 15.20 -4.68
N PRO A 91 -3.50 16.27 -5.40
CA PRO A 91 -2.73 17.51 -5.37
C PRO A 91 -2.80 18.08 -3.95
N TRP A 92 -1.80 17.78 -3.12
CA TRP A 92 -1.64 18.44 -1.83
C TRP A 92 -0.96 19.78 -2.07
N PRO A 93 -1.51 20.91 -1.58
CA PRO A 93 -0.85 22.21 -1.73
C PRO A 93 0.55 22.13 -1.12
N PRO A 94 1.57 22.77 -1.75
CA PRO A 94 2.93 22.71 -1.24
C PRO A 94 2.94 23.12 0.23
N ARG A 95 3.55 22.29 1.09
CA ARG A 95 3.76 22.66 2.50
C ARG A 95 4.54 23.96 2.49
N ARG A 96 3.90 25.07 2.90
CA ARG A 96 4.61 26.30 3.22
C ARG A 96 5.53 25.96 4.39
N SER A 97 6.81 25.75 4.09
CA SER A 97 7.87 25.87 5.09
C SER A 97 7.85 27.31 5.57
N SER A 98 7.26 27.54 6.75
CA SER A 98 7.43 28.78 7.49
C SER A 98 8.93 28.99 7.74
N CYS A 99 9.46 30.07 7.17
CA CYS A 99 10.74 30.67 7.55
C CYS A 99 10.68 31.21 8.98
#